data_AF-A0A183L7I1-F1
#
_entry.id   AF-A0A183L7I1-F1
#
_cell.length_a   1.000
_cell.length_b   1.000
_cell.length_c   1.000
_cell.angle_alpha   90.00
_cell.angle_beta   90.00
_cell.angle_gamma   90.00
#
_symmetry.space_group_name_H-M   'P 1'
#
loop_
_entity.id
_entity.type
_entity.pdbx_description
1 polymer ?
#
loop_
_entity_poly.entity_id
_entity_poly.type
_entity_poly.pdbx_seq_one_letter_code
_entity_poly.pdbx_strand_id
1 'polypeptide(L)'
;YFHLIQIKYLRQFRHLQSVCLHGNPISKNDDYKLYIHAMLPNLFYLDYQRTDDKLVSYFLKFFFYVHLFHLFQFLLRISDKRTELCLELKNRYSRLFHNTVLLSIKTQAKHFTNFD
;
A
#
# COMPACT_ATOMS: atom_id res chain seq x y z
N TYR A 1 7.50 -11.94 7.63
CA TYR A 1 7.49 -12.07 6.15
C TYR A 1 6.37 -12.95 5.56
N PHE A 2 5.55 -13.65 6.36
CA PHE A 2 4.61 -14.69 5.86
C PHE A 2 3.26 -14.21 5.29
N HIS A 3 2.82 -12.95 5.51
CA HIS A 3 1.44 -12.55 5.16
C HIS A 3 1.25 -11.89 3.77
N LEU A 4 2.28 -11.25 3.21
CA LEU A 4 2.11 -10.41 1.99
C LEU A 4 1.89 -11.22 0.72
N ILE A 5 2.35 -12.47 0.68
CA ILE A 5 2.21 -13.36 -0.48
C ILE A 5 0.74 -13.79 -0.66
N GLN A 6 0.01 -13.99 0.44
CA GLN A 6 -1.39 -14.44 0.40
C GLN A 6 -2.32 -13.38 -0.17
N ILE A 7 -2.07 -12.09 0.10
CA ILE A 7 -2.86 -10.99 -0.49
C ILE A 7 -2.57 -10.85 -1.98
N LYS A 8 -1.32 -11.09 -2.41
CA LYS A 8 -0.99 -11.11 -3.84
C LYS A 8 -1.75 -12.19 -4.60
N TYR A 9 -1.99 -13.35 -3.97
CA TYR A 9 -2.80 -14.42 -4.55
C TYR A 9 -4.23 -13.95 -4.85
N LEU A 10 -4.83 -13.14 -3.96
CA LEU A 10 -6.18 -12.63 -4.13
C LEU A 10 -6.35 -11.73 -5.38
N ARG A 11 -5.26 -11.14 -5.90
CA ARG A 11 -5.29 -10.30 -7.11
C ARG A 11 -5.71 -11.05 -8.37
N GLN A 12 -5.60 -12.38 -8.41
CA GLN A 12 -6.03 -13.15 -9.57
C GLN A 12 -7.56 -13.12 -9.77
N PHE A 13 -8.31 -12.87 -8.70
CA PHE A 13 -9.77 -12.81 -8.74
C PHE A 13 -10.23 -11.42 -9.13
N ARG A 14 -10.42 -11.19 -10.43
CA ARG A 14 -10.80 -9.87 -11.00
C ARG A 14 -12.15 -9.34 -10.49
N HIS A 15 -13.03 -10.24 -10.04
CA HIS A 15 -14.37 -9.93 -9.53
C HIS A 15 -14.48 -10.02 -8.00
N LEU A 16 -13.35 -10.06 -7.28
CA LEU A 16 -13.36 -10.10 -5.81
C LEU A 16 -13.77 -8.73 -5.26
N GLN A 17 -14.99 -8.65 -4.73
CA GLN A 17 -15.58 -7.41 -4.22
C GLN A 17 -15.66 -7.35 -2.69
N SER A 18 -15.56 -8.49 -2.00
CA SER A 18 -15.64 -8.58 -0.55
C SER A 18 -14.63 -9.58 0.00
N VAL A 19 -13.93 -9.20 1.08
CA VAL A 19 -12.98 -10.06 1.80
C VAL A 19 -13.09 -9.78 3.29
N CYS A 20 -13.03 -10.85 4.10
CA CYS A 20 -12.87 -10.77 5.54
C CYS A 20 -11.50 -11.32 5.93
N LEU A 21 -10.64 -10.48 6.51
CA LEU A 21 -9.33 -10.81 7.07
C LEU A 21 -9.28 -10.66 8.59
N HIS A 22 -10.40 -10.31 9.23
CA HIS A 22 -10.51 -10.20 10.68
C HIS A 22 -10.00 -11.47 11.38
N GLY A 23 -9.26 -11.29 12.47
CA GLY A 23 -8.66 -12.38 13.23
C GLY A 23 -7.33 -12.90 12.67
N ASN A 24 -6.91 -12.44 11.49
CA ASN A 24 -5.57 -12.75 10.97
C ASN A 24 -4.51 -11.81 11.56
N PRO A 25 -3.26 -12.26 11.74
CA PRO A 25 -2.17 -11.40 12.22
C PRO A 25 -2.00 -10.08 11.45
N ILE A 26 -2.34 -10.05 10.16
CA ILE A 26 -2.29 -8.83 9.33
C ILE A 26 -3.31 -7.77 9.77
N SER A 27 -4.44 -8.16 10.34
CA SER A 27 -5.47 -7.22 10.82
C SER A 27 -5.06 -6.47 12.08
N LYS A 28 -3.90 -6.80 12.67
CA LYS A 28 -3.35 -6.12 13.86
C LYS A 28 -2.58 -4.84 13.53
N ASN A 29 -2.27 -4.58 12.26
CA ASN A 29 -1.53 -3.39 11.85
C ASN A 29 -2.51 -2.32 11.42
N ASP A 30 -2.51 -1.12 11.99
CA ASP A 30 -3.50 -0.06 11.71
C ASP A 30 -3.62 0.29 10.21
N ASP A 31 -2.50 0.26 9.48
CA ASP A 31 -2.46 0.60 8.05
C ASP A 31 -2.88 -0.57 7.13
N TYR A 32 -3.25 -1.74 7.67
CA TYR A 32 -3.53 -2.91 6.83
C TYR A 32 -4.70 -2.65 5.86
N LYS A 33 -5.74 -1.93 6.28
CA LYS A 33 -6.91 -1.66 5.42
C LYS A 33 -6.51 -0.87 4.19
N LEU A 34 -5.67 0.15 4.37
CA LEU A 34 -5.10 0.95 3.29
C LEU A 34 -4.27 0.08 2.33
N TYR A 35 -3.45 -0.81 2.88
CA TYR A 35 -2.66 -1.76 2.10
C TYR A 35 -3.52 -2.74 1.30
N ILE A 36 -4.56 -3.31 1.90
CA ILE A 36 -5.49 -4.24 1.25
C ILE A 36 -6.23 -3.56 0.10
N HIS A 37 -6.80 -2.37 0.35
CA HIS A 37 -7.52 -1.63 -0.69
C HIS A 37 -6.62 -1.19 -1.85
N ALA A 38 -5.36 -0.84 -1.58
CA ALA A 38 -4.43 -0.61 -2.68
C ALA A 38 -4.05 -1.91 -3.41
N MET A 39 -3.83 -3.02 -2.71
CA MET A 39 -3.51 -4.29 -3.39
C MET A 39 -4.68 -4.87 -4.20
N LEU A 40 -5.92 -4.59 -3.77
CA LEU A 40 -7.16 -5.10 -4.35
C LEU A 40 -8.08 -3.90 -4.72
N PRO A 41 -7.80 -3.21 -5.85
CA PRO A 41 -8.52 -1.99 -6.20
C PRO A 41 -10.01 -2.19 -6.53
N ASN A 42 -10.43 -3.43 -6.81
CA ASN A 42 -11.83 -3.78 -7.09
C ASN A 42 -12.62 -4.18 -5.81
N LEU A 43 -12.00 -4.08 -4.64
CA LEU A 43 -12.60 -4.46 -3.36
C LEU A 43 -13.50 -3.35 -2.83
N PHE A 44 -14.79 -3.66 -2.64
CA PHE A 44 -15.79 -2.76 -2.07
C PHE A 44 -16.03 -2.97 -0.58
N TYR A 45 -15.75 -4.18 -0.08
CA TYR A 45 -15.99 -4.55 1.32
C TYR A 45 -14.76 -5.22 1.92
N LEU A 46 -14.28 -4.67 3.03
CA LEU A 46 -13.22 -5.25 3.84
C LEU A 46 -13.73 -5.41 5.27
N ASP A 47 -13.68 -6.62 5.80
CA ASP A 47 -14.10 -6.92 7.18
C ASP A 47 -15.51 -6.43 7.51
N TYR A 48 -16.43 -6.69 6.58
CA TYR A 48 -17.84 -6.25 6.63
C TYR A 48 -18.04 -4.73 6.57
N GLN A 49 -16.98 -3.94 6.37
CA GLN A 49 -17.05 -2.49 6.19
C GLN A 49 -16.99 -2.14 4.71
N ARG A 50 -17.93 -1.32 4.26
CA ARG A 50 -17.93 -0.79 2.90
C ARG A 50 -16.86 0.30 2.77
N THR A 51 -16.14 0.28 1.66
CA THR A 51 -15.21 1.32 1.25
C THR A 51 -15.98 2.55 0.78
N ASP A 52 -15.70 3.71 1.39
CA ASP A 52 -16.28 4.99 0.97
C ASP A 52 -15.67 5.44 -0.37
N ASP A 53 -16.52 5.93 -1.27
CA ASP A 53 -16.15 6.37 -2.62
C ASP A 53 -15.11 7.51 -2.57
N LYS A 54 -15.14 8.34 -1.52
CA LYS A 54 -14.11 9.38 -1.28
C LYS A 54 -12.72 8.78 -1.08
N LEU A 55 -12.65 7.64 -0.39
CA LEU A 55 -11.41 6.94 -0.09
C LEU A 55 -10.85 6.18 -1.30
N VAL A 56 -11.70 5.80 -2.27
CA VAL A 56 -11.28 5.16 -3.52
C VAL A 56 -10.22 5.97 -4.25
N SER A 57 -10.35 7.30 -4.30
CA SER A 57 -9.35 8.19 -4.91
C SER A 57 -7.97 8.10 -4.23
N TYR A 58 -7.95 7.92 -2.90
CA TYR A 58 -6.73 7.75 -2.12
C TYR A 58 -6.13 6.37 -2.33
N PHE A 59 -6.95 5.31 -2.35
CA PHE A 59 -6.50 3.95 -2.63
C PHE A 59 -5.92 3.81 -4.03
N LEU A 60 -6.50 4.46 -5.03
CA LEU A 60 -5.95 4.51 -6.39
C LEU A 60 -4.58 5.19 -6.41
N LYS A 61 -4.42 6.36 -5.77
CA LYS A 61 -3.10 7.00 -5.63
C LYS A 61 -2.11 6.07 -4.95
N PHE A 62 -2.50 5.47 -3.82
CA PHE A 62 -1.63 4.56 -3.07
C PHE A 62 -1.28 3.29 -3.88
N PHE A 63 -2.20 2.75 -4.67
CA PHE A 63 -1.96 1.65 -5.60
C PHE A 63 -0.88 1.98 -6.63
N PHE A 64 -0.97 3.15 -7.27
CA PHE A 64 0.07 3.62 -8.19
C PHE A 64 1.43 3.75 -7.49
N TYR A 65 1.45 4.31 -6.27
CA TYR A 65 2.67 4.40 -5.46
C TYR A 65 3.29 3.03 -5.16
N VAL A 66 2.49 2.05 -4.72
CA VAL A 66 3.00 0.72 -4.41
C VAL A 66 3.48 0.01 -5.68
N HIS A 67 2.79 0.19 -6.81
CA HIS A 67 3.25 -0.35 -8.10
C HIS A 67 4.54 0.30 -8.57
N LEU A 68 4.67 1.63 -8.46
CA LEU A 68 5.88 2.36 -8.79
C LEU A 68 7.05 1.90 -7.92
N PHE A 69 6.83 1.70 -6.62
CA PHE A 69 7.83 1.16 -5.71
C PHE A 69 8.26 -0.25 -6.11
N HIS A 70 7.31 -1.14 -6.46
CA HIS A 70 7.62 -2.49 -6.92
C HIS A 70 8.37 -2.49 -8.25
N LEU A 71 7.99 -1.65 -9.21
CA LEU A 71 8.69 -1.46 -10.47
C LEU A 71 10.12 -0.96 -10.21
N PHE A 72 10.30 -0.01 -9.30
CA PHE A 72 11.62 0.47 -8.92
C PHE A 72 12.48 -0.62 -8.27
N GLN A 73 11.94 -1.42 -7.35
CA GLN A 73 12.67 -2.57 -6.78
C GLN A 73 13.06 -3.59 -7.86
N PHE A 74 12.19 -3.80 -8.85
CA PHE A 74 12.47 -4.67 -9.98
C PHE A 74 13.57 -4.09 -10.89
N LEU A 75 13.51 -2.80 -11.21
CA LEU A 75 14.53 -2.10 -11.98
C LEU A 75 15.88 -2.12 -11.26
N LEU A 76 15.92 -1.83 -9.96
CA LEU A 76 17.14 -1.96 -9.15
C LEU A 76 17.70 -3.39 -9.18
N ARG A 77 16.85 -4.41 -9.22
CA ARG A 77 17.25 -5.81 -9.33
C ARG A 77 17.83 -6.16 -10.71
N ILE A 78 17.36 -5.50 -11.77
CA ILE A 78 17.94 -5.62 -13.12
C ILE A 78 19.26 -4.84 -13.22
N SER A 79 19.35 -3.69 -12.56
CA SER A 79 20.53 -2.81 -12.59
C SER A 79 21.73 -3.34 -11.81
N ASP A 80 21.58 -4.43 -11.03
CA ASP A 80 22.68 -4.91 -10.20
C ASP A 80 23.60 -5.86 -10.97
N LYS A 81 24.64 -5.26 -11.57
CA LYS A 81 25.99 -5.83 -11.46
C LYS A 81 27.11 -4.85 -11.10
N ARG A 82 26.98 -3.52 -11.26
CA ARG A 82 28.02 -2.57 -10.80
C ARG A 82 27.43 -1.16 -10.66
N THR A 83 27.27 -0.63 -9.45
CA THR A 83 27.52 0.80 -9.07
C THR A 83 26.93 1.16 -7.70
N GLU A 84 27.78 1.77 -6.87
CA GLU A 84 27.49 2.37 -5.54
C GLU A 84 26.31 3.37 -5.57
N LEU A 85 26.09 4.01 -6.73
CA LEU A 85 24.99 4.95 -7.01
C LEU A 85 23.59 4.31 -6.86
N CYS A 86 23.40 3.04 -7.20
CA CYS A 86 22.10 2.37 -7.06
C CYS A 86 21.72 2.17 -5.59
N LEU A 87 22.71 1.92 -4.73
CA LEU A 87 22.53 1.76 -3.29
C LEU A 87 22.20 3.11 -2.62
N GLU A 88 22.90 4.16 -3.06
CA GLU A 88 22.66 5.53 -2.59
C GLU A 88 21.28 6.05 -3.00
N LEU A 89 20.88 5.81 -4.25
CA LEU A 89 19.53 6.13 -4.74
C LEU A 89 18.46 5.34 -3.98
N LYS A 90 18.67 4.05 -3.74
CA LYS A 90 17.78 3.23 -2.91
C LYS A 90 17.61 3.82 -1.50
N ASN A 91 18.70 4.27 -0.87
CA ASN A 91 18.68 4.88 0.46
C ASN A 91 18.06 6.30 0.48
N ARG A 92 18.29 7.12 -0.56
CA ARG A 92 17.66 8.43 -0.72
C ARG A 92 16.15 8.31 -0.96
N TYR A 93 15.75 7.43 -1.86
CA TYR A 93 14.34 7.19 -2.15
C TYR A 93 13.61 6.50 -1.00
N SER A 94 14.26 5.60 -0.25
CA SER A 94 13.65 5.02 0.96
C SER A 94 13.36 6.10 2.01
N ARG A 95 14.29 7.05 2.19
CA ARG A 95 14.09 8.21 3.08
C ARG A 95 13.02 9.18 2.57
N LEU A 96 13.04 9.52 1.28
CA LEU A 96 12.02 10.36 0.65
C LEU A 96 10.64 9.70 0.73
N PHE A 97 10.54 8.41 0.42
CA PHE A 97 9.29 7.64 0.50
C PHE A 97 8.76 7.61 1.92
N HIS A 98 9.60 7.29 2.91
CA HIS A 98 9.18 7.28 4.31
C HIS A 98 8.70 8.67 4.73
N ASN A 99 9.44 9.73 4.42
CA ASN A 99 9.08 11.10 4.79
C ASN A 99 7.83 11.60 4.06
N THR A 100 7.69 11.40 2.75
CA THR A 100 6.55 11.88 1.95
C THR A 100 5.28 11.12 2.28
N VAL A 101 5.35 9.81 2.50
CA VAL A 101 4.21 8.99 2.90
C VAL A 101 3.80 9.33 4.34
N LEU A 102 4.74 9.44 5.29
CA LEU A 102 4.42 9.91 6.65
C LEU A 102 3.86 11.33 6.66
N LEU A 103 4.39 12.24 5.84
CA LEU A 103 3.90 13.61 5.74
C LEU A 103 2.48 13.64 5.16
N SER A 104 2.20 12.84 4.13
CA SER A 104 0.87 12.75 3.51
C SER A 104 -0.15 12.10 4.46
N ILE A 105 0.25 11.05 5.17
CA ILE A 105 -0.57 10.39 6.19
C ILE A 105 -0.79 11.34 7.39
N LYS A 106 0.23 12.06 7.88
CA LYS A 106 0.09 13.01 9.00
C LYS A 106 -0.72 14.25 8.64
N THR A 107 -0.59 14.78 7.43
CA THR A 107 -1.43 15.92 6.98
C THR A 107 -2.87 15.51 6.78
N GLN A 108 -3.14 14.28 6.32
CA GLN A 108 -4.49 13.78 6.14
C GLN A 108 -5.12 13.31 7.46
N ALA A 109 -4.37 12.71 8.37
CA ALA A 109 -4.82 12.38 9.73
C ALA A 109 -5.23 13.62 10.54
N LYS A 110 -4.54 14.76 10.36
CA LYS A 110 -4.97 16.06 10.92
C LYS A 110 -6.32 16.55 10.38
N HIS A 111 -6.71 16.17 9.16
CA HIS A 111 -8.05 16.46 8.65
C HIS A 111 -9.12 15.53 9.24
N PHE A 112 -8.74 14.33 9.70
CA PHE A 112 -9.66 13.40 10.37
C PHE A 112 -9.91 13.74 11.85
N THR A 113 -8.94 14.36 12.56
CA THR A 113 -9.13 14.80 13.96
C THR A 113 -9.85 16.15 14.11
N ASN A 114 -10.19 16.82 13.01
CA ASN A 114 -10.95 18.08 13.01
C ASN A 114 -12.43 17.86 12.66
N PHE A 115 -12.89 16.61 12.64
CA PHE A 115 -14.30 16.24 12.62
C PHE A 115 -14.67 15.68 14.01
N ASP A 116 -14.62 16.56 15.00
CA ASP A 116 -15.40 16.45 16.24
C ASP A 116 -16.33 17.69 16.30
#